data_AF-A0A939FXA3-F1
#
_entry.id   AF-A0A939FXA3-F1
#
_cell.length_a   1.000
_cell.length_b   1.000
_cell.length_c   1.000
_cell.angle_alpha   90.00
_cell.angle_beta   90.00
_cell.angle_gamma   90.00
#
_symmetry.space_group_name_H-M   'P 1'
#
loop_
_entity.id
_entity.type
_entity.pdbx_description
1 polymer ?
#
loop_
_entity_poly.entity_id
_entity_poly.type
_entity_poly.pdbx_seq_one_letter_code
_entity_poly.pdbx_strand_id
1 'polypeptide(L)'
;MNVVAPHRTSDVLPFAKAPAAPGFGVYVHWPFCAAKCPYCDFNSHVRRTPIDQPRYVAAFTRELREAARRSPGELVTSIFFGGGTPSLMEPATVGGILDAVAAHWKIAPDVEVTLEANPSSVEASRFRGYRAAGVNRVSLGVQALNDADLRRLGRLHDVETALKAITLARETFPRLSFDLIYARPNQTVAEWEAELSRAIDLAADHLSLYQLTIEMGTPFFELRKAGKLIVPDGELSAELYEMTQALTASRGLPAYEISNHAVPGAESRHNLTYWRYGYYAGVGPGAHGRLKGDSGYRHAIANEPLPETWLKMVESWDSGALTDEELSLEEQADELLLMGLRLSEGIDLSRWRKLAGRDIDRASEADLATHGMIERLGPDRIRATPAGMLVLDAVVADLA
;
A
#
# COMPACT_ATOMS: atom_id res chain seq x y z
N MET A 1 -34.66 -9.41 -17.99
CA MET A 1 -34.09 -10.65 -18.58
C MET A 1 -33.07 -11.16 -17.58
N ASN A 2 -33.35 -12.31 -16.98
CA ASN A 2 -32.48 -12.94 -15.97
C ASN A 2 -31.17 -13.37 -16.63
N VAL A 3 -30.06 -12.74 -16.28
CA VAL A 3 -28.73 -13.26 -16.58
C VAL A 3 -28.34 -14.14 -15.40
N VAL A 4 -28.57 -15.44 -15.57
CA VAL A 4 -28.04 -16.47 -14.67
C VAL A 4 -26.52 -16.46 -14.84
N ALA A 5 -25.79 -16.09 -13.78
CA ALA A 5 -24.33 -16.21 -13.76
C ALA A 5 -23.97 -17.70 -13.79
N PRO A 6 -23.08 -18.14 -14.70
CA PRO A 6 -22.68 -19.54 -14.75
C PRO A 6 -21.88 -19.90 -13.50
N HIS A 7 -22.14 -21.08 -12.92
CA HIS A 7 -21.20 -21.73 -12.01
C HIS A 7 -19.83 -21.79 -12.68
N ARG A 8 -18.84 -21.08 -12.12
CA ARG A 8 -17.45 -21.17 -12.55
C ARG A 8 -16.64 -21.90 -11.49
N THR A 9 -16.04 -22.99 -11.94
CA THR A 9 -15.00 -23.76 -11.27
C THR A 9 -13.84 -22.87 -10.82
N SER A 10 -13.36 -23.11 -9.61
CA SER A 10 -12.40 -22.34 -8.81
C SER A 10 -10.93 -22.40 -9.28
N ASP A 11 -10.65 -22.74 -10.53
CA ASP A 11 -9.29 -23.11 -10.96
C ASP A 11 -8.51 -22.00 -11.68
N VAL A 12 -9.09 -20.80 -11.85
CA VAL A 12 -8.43 -19.67 -12.53
C VAL A 12 -8.23 -18.53 -11.54
N LEU A 13 -6.98 -18.21 -11.25
CA LEU A 13 -6.61 -16.99 -10.53
C LEU A 13 -7.24 -15.78 -11.23
N PRO A 14 -7.98 -14.92 -10.51
CA PRO A 14 -8.59 -13.74 -11.12
C PRO A 14 -7.54 -12.77 -11.68
N PHE A 15 -6.31 -12.83 -11.17
CA PHE A 15 -5.17 -12.03 -11.59
C PHE A 15 -4.19 -12.86 -12.41
N ALA A 16 -3.52 -12.19 -13.36
CA ALA A 16 -2.49 -12.82 -14.16
C ALA A 16 -1.34 -13.31 -13.26
N LYS A 17 -0.76 -14.45 -13.63
CA LYS A 17 0.43 -15.01 -12.94
C LYS A 17 1.52 -13.95 -12.82
N ALA A 18 2.11 -13.81 -11.63
CA ALA A 18 3.24 -12.93 -11.37
C ALA A 18 4.27 -12.92 -12.51
N PRO A 19 4.72 -11.74 -12.97
CA PRO A 19 5.83 -11.64 -13.90
C PRO A 19 7.11 -12.20 -13.26
N ALA A 20 8.05 -12.65 -14.10
CA ALA A 20 9.32 -13.20 -13.63
C ALA A 20 10.18 -12.20 -12.82
N ALA A 21 10.01 -10.90 -13.07
CA ALA A 21 10.62 -9.82 -12.30
C ALA A 21 9.52 -8.87 -11.75
N PRO A 22 9.50 -8.57 -10.45
CA PRO A 22 8.51 -7.67 -9.82
C PRO A 22 8.54 -6.20 -10.27
N GLY A 23 9.54 -5.80 -11.07
CA GLY A 23 9.84 -4.41 -11.41
C GLY A 23 10.69 -3.69 -10.35
N PHE A 24 11.10 -2.46 -10.67
CA PHE A 24 11.74 -1.52 -9.76
C PHE A 24 10.81 -0.35 -9.48
N GLY A 25 10.65 -0.02 -8.20
CA GLY A 25 9.79 1.07 -7.71
C GLY A 25 10.59 2.25 -7.15
N VAL A 26 10.01 3.44 -7.19
CA VAL A 26 10.49 4.61 -6.45
C VAL A 26 9.39 5.09 -5.51
N TYR A 27 9.66 5.07 -4.22
CA TYR A 27 8.77 5.58 -3.19
C TYR A 27 9.27 6.92 -2.68
N VAL A 28 8.39 7.91 -2.70
CA VAL A 28 8.65 9.26 -2.20
C VAL A 28 7.76 9.50 -1.00
N HIS A 29 8.38 9.61 0.17
CA HIS A 29 7.67 9.87 1.41
C HIS A 29 7.52 11.37 1.65
N TRP A 30 6.30 11.88 1.53
CA TRP A 30 5.95 13.24 1.93
C TRP A 30 5.31 13.21 3.32
N PRO A 31 6.01 13.63 4.38
CA PRO A 31 5.63 13.33 5.76
C PRO A 31 4.56 14.26 6.33
N PHE A 32 4.06 15.25 5.58
CA PHE A 32 3.26 16.32 6.14
C PHE A 32 1.75 16.09 5.99
N CYS A 33 1.00 16.37 7.05
CA CYS A 33 -0.46 16.35 7.08
C CYS A 33 -1.03 17.70 7.54
N ALA A 34 -2.26 18.01 7.11
CA ALA A 34 -3.00 19.17 7.63
C ALA A 34 -3.47 18.94 9.08
N ALA A 35 -3.84 17.70 9.41
CA ALA A 35 -4.14 17.25 10.75
C ALA A 35 -3.73 15.76 10.89
N LYS A 36 -3.37 15.34 12.10
CA LYS A 36 -3.07 13.94 12.39
C LYS A 36 -4.35 13.22 12.80
N CYS A 37 -4.74 12.18 12.06
CA CYS A 37 -5.88 11.34 12.41
C CYS A 37 -5.58 10.56 13.70
N PRO A 38 -6.57 10.36 14.60
CA PRO A 38 -6.35 9.78 15.92
C PRO A 38 -6.02 8.29 15.92
N TYR A 39 -6.19 7.60 14.78
CA TYR A 39 -5.79 6.21 14.55
C TYR A 39 -4.44 6.07 13.81
N CYS A 40 -3.92 7.15 13.24
CA CYS A 40 -2.79 7.08 12.30
C CYS A 40 -1.46 6.95 13.04
N ASP A 41 -0.78 5.83 12.80
CA ASP A 41 0.56 5.48 13.28
C ASP A 41 1.67 5.85 12.28
N PHE A 42 1.33 6.15 11.02
CA PHE A 42 2.29 6.54 10.00
C PHE A 42 3.18 7.73 10.42
N ASN A 43 4.41 7.75 9.86
CA ASN A 43 5.37 8.85 10.00
C ASN A 43 4.81 10.14 9.38
N SER A 44 3.97 10.83 10.16
CA SER A 44 3.21 11.98 9.71
C SER A 44 3.30 13.12 10.71
N HIS A 45 3.41 14.33 10.16
CA HIS A 45 3.83 15.53 10.84
C HIS A 45 2.93 16.71 10.49
N VAL A 46 2.43 17.42 11.50
CA VAL A 46 1.68 18.66 11.30
C VAL A 46 2.63 19.84 11.54
N ARG A 47 2.55 20.86 10.69
CA ARG A 47 3.31 22.11 10.84
C ARG A 47 2.37 23.30 10.85
N ARG A 48 2.70 24.29 11.69
CA ARG A 48 1.96 25.56 11.77
C ARG A 48 2.47 26.59 10.76
N THR A 49 3.73 26.47 10.38
CA THR A 49 4.37 27.29 9.37
C THR A 49 4.27 26.61 8.00
N PRO A 50 4.14 27.38 6.90
CA PRO A 50 4.24 26.83 5.56
C PRO A 50 5.52 26.03 5.37
N ILE A 51 5.41 24.93 4.65
CA ILE A 51 6.54 24.05 4.32
C ILE A 51 7.28 24.67 3.14
N ASP A 52 8.60 24.77 3.23
CA ASP A 52 9.46 25.21 2.13
C ASP A 52 9.62 24.08 1.09
N GLN A 53 8.58 23.90 0.26
CA GLN A 53 8.56 22.81 -0.72
C GLN A 53 9.74 22.86 -1.70
N PRO A 54 10.17 24.02 -2.24
CA PRO A 54 11.36 24.08 -3.10
C PRO A 54 12.63 23.52 -2.43
N ARG A 55 12.84 23.81 -1.14
CA ARG A 55 13.97 23.25 -0.39
C ARG A 55 13.86 21.73 -0.24
N TYR A 56 12.66 21.21 0.00
CA TYR A 56 12.42 19.76 0.00
C TYR A 56 12.66 19.12 -1.38
N VAL A 57 12.24 19.74 -2.49
CA VAL A 57 12.53 19.23 -3.85
C VAL A 57 14.03 19.14 -4.09
N ALA A 58 14.81 20.15 -3.67
CA ALA A 58 16.25 20.12 -3.79
C ALA A 58 16.88 18.97 -2.99
N ALA A 59 16.37 18.68 -1.79
CA ALA A 59 16.80 17.55 -0.98
C ALA A 59 16.41 16.21 -1.60
N PHE A 60 15.15 16.03 -2.03
CA PHE A 60 14.72 14.84 -2.76
C PHE A 60 15.59 14.59 -3.98
N THR A 61 15.94 15.63 -4.74
CA THR A 61 16.82 15.50 -5.91
C THR A 61 18.20 14.95 -5.54
N ARG A 62 18.80 15.44 -4.44
CA ARG A 62 20.10 14.95 -3.96
C ARG A 62 20.05 13.49 -3.53
N GLU A 63 19.02 13.12 -2.77
CA GLU A 63 18.87 11.74 -2.27
C GLU A 63 18.50 10.77 -3.40
N LEU A 64 17.66 11.17 -4.35
CA LEU A 64 17.33 10.38 -5.55
C LEU A 64 18.57 10.10 -6.39
N ARG A 65 19.46 11.10 -6.56
CA ARG A 65 20.75 10.90 -7.24
C ARG A 65 21.60 9.84 -6.55
N GLU A 66 21.66 9.82 -5.22
CA GLU A 66 22.42 8.81 -4.49
C GLU A 66 21.77 7.43 -4.56
N ALA A 67 20.45 7.34 -4.41
CA ALA A 67 19.71 6.10 -4.60
C ALA A 67 19.91 5.52 -6.03
N ALA A 68 19.97 6.37 -7.05
CA ALA A 68 20.24 5.96 -8.42
C ALA A 68 21.67 5.46 -8.63
N ARG A 69 22.65 6.09 -7.97
CA ARG A 69 24.05 5.63 -7.98
C ARG A 69 24.18 4.21 -7.42
N ARG A 70 23.34 3.85 -6.45
CA ARG A 70 23.26 2.52 -5.84
C ARG A 70 22.38 1.52 -6.60
N SER A 71 21.62 1.98 -7.60
CA SER A 71 20.74 1.14 -8.42
C SER A 71 20.91 1.43 -9.92
N PRO A 72 22.15 1.41 -10.44
CA PRO A 72 22.41 1.85 -11.81
C PRO A 72 21.76 0.91 -12.83
N GLY A 73 21.12 1.50 -13.84
CA GLY A 73 20.54 0.75 -14.96
C GLY A 73 19.17 0.13 -14.70
N GLU A 74 18.61 0.28 -13.50
CA GLU A 74 17.22 -0.13 -13.22
C GLU A 74 16.23 0.64 -14.10
N LEU A 75 15.16 -0.05 -14.50
CA LEU A 75 14.03 0.53 -15.23
C LEU A 75 12.90 0.79 -14.23
N VAL A 76 12.58 2.06 -13.99
CA VAL A 76 11.49 2.46 -13.09
C VAL A 76 10.15 2.09 -13.71
N THR A 77 9.43 1.20 -13.05
CA THR A 77 8.12 0.69 -13.49
C THR A 77 6.96 1.25 -12.67
N SER A 78 7.25 1.80 -11.48
CA SER A 78 6.28 2.47 -10.63
C SER A 78 6.94 3.57 -9.79
N ILE A 79 6.23 4.67 -9.58
CA ILE A 79 6.56 5.77 -8.68
C ILE A 79 5.35 6.00 -7.78
N PHE A 80 5.56 6.13 -6.48
CA PHE A 80 4.49 6.31 -5.51
C PHE A 80 4.82 7.41 -4.53
N PHE A 81 3.97 8.43 -4.49
CA PHE A 81 4.00 9.47 -3.48
C PHE A 81 3.04 9.07 -2.36
N GLY A 82 3.59 8.78 -1.18
CA GLY A 82 2.83 8.39 0.00
C GLY A 82 3.30 9.09 1.27
N GLY A 83 2.79 8.65 2.42
CA GLY A 83 3.26 9.05 3.74
C GLY A 83 2.21 9.80 4.54
N GLY A 84 2.40 11.10 4.70
CA GLY A 84 1.41 11.98 5.33
C GLY A 84 0.26 12.30 4.38
N THR A 85 0.35 13.42 3.67
CA THR A 85 -0.63 13.82 2.66
C THR A 85 0.08 14.44 1.45
N PRO A 86 0.52 13.61 0.50
CA PRO A 86 1.22 14.07 -0.71
C PRO A 86 0.46 15.14 -1.51
N SER A 87 -0.88 15.11 -1.50
CA SER A 87 -1.71 16.15 -2.13
C SER A 87 -1.64 17.55 -1.49
N LEU A 88 -0.87 17.72 -0.41
CA LEU A 88 -0.51 19.05 0.09
C LEU A 88 0.62 19.68 -0.75
N MET A 89 1.37 18.90 -1.50
CA MET A 89 2.38 19.40 -2.42
C MET A 89 1.74 20.23 -3.53
N GLU A 90 2.43 21.27 -3.96
CA GLU A 90 2.10 21.97 -5.20
C GLU A 90 2.37 21.07 -6.40
N PRO A 91 1.63 21.18 -7.52
CA PRO A 91 1.92 20.42 -8.73
C PRO A 91 3.37 20.55 -9.22
N ALA A 92 3.98 21.74 -9.07
CA ALA A 92 5.37 21.98 -9.43
C ALA A 92 6.35 21.19 -8.55
N THR A 93 6.04 20.98 -7.27
CA THR A 93 6.83 20.15 -6.35
C THR A 93 6.82 18.69 -6.79
N VAL A 94 5.64 18.15 -7.13
CA VAL A 94 5.50 16.79 -7.67
C VAL A 94 6.26 16.66 -8.98
N GLY A 95 6.09 17.63 -9.89
CA GLY A 95 6.81 17.68 -11.18
C GLY A 95 8.32 17.68 -11.01
N GLY A 96 8.86 18.54 -10.12
CA GLY A 96 10.31 18.60 -9.88
C GLY A 96 10.90 17.30 -9.33
N ILE A 97 10.15 16.56 -8.50
CA ILE A 97 10.58 15.24 -8.03
C ILE A 97 10.53 14.20 -9.17
N LEU A 98 9.48 14.21 -9.99
CA LEU A 98 9.38 13.32 -11.15
C LEU A 98 10.49 13.58 -12.18
N ASP A 99 10.81 14.85 -12.43
CA ASP A 99 11.91 15.26 -13.30
C ASP A 99 13.25 14.74 -12.76
N ALA A 100 13.47 14.80 -11.44
CA ALA A 100 14.66 14.24 -10.80
C ALA A 100 14.75 12.71 -10.93
N VAL A 101 13.63 11.99 -10.80
CA VAL A 101 13.59 10.54 -11.05
C VAL A 101 13.95 10.24 -12.51
N ALA A 102 13.35 10.96 -13.46
CA ALA A 102 13.60 10.78 -14.90
C ALA A 102 15.02 11.16 -15.32
N ALA A 103 15.68 12.08 -14.60
CA ALA A 103 17.06 12.46 -14.84
C ALA A 103 18.07 11.39 -14.41
N HIS A 104 17.69 10.50 -13.48
CA HIS A 104 18.60 9.54 -12.86
C HIS A 104 18.33 8.07 -13.21
N TRP A 105 17.12 7.74 -13.67
CA TRP A 105 16.77 6.40 -14.14
C TRP A 105 16.09 6.42 -15.52
N LYS A 106 16.08 5.25 -16.18
CA LYS A 106 15.19 5.01 -17.31
C LYS A 106 13.78 4.78 -16.77
N ILE A 107 12.79 5.37 -17.44
CA ILE A 107 11.38 5.26 -17.06
C ILE A 107 10.68 4.35 -18.07
N ALA A 108 9.90 3.38 -17.58
CA ALA A 108 9.08 2.54 -18.43
C ALA A 108 8.02 3.40 -19.16
N PRO A 109 7.74 3.15 -20.46
CA PRO A 109 6.74 3.93 -21.21
C PRO A 109 5.34 3.89 -20.59
N ASP A 110 5.03 2.82 -19.86
CA ASP A 110 3.77 2.55 -19.18
C ASP A 110 3.89 2.68 -17.65
N VAL A 111 4.87 3.44 -17.15
CA VAL A 111 5.11 3.64 -15.71
C VAL A 111 3.83 4.02 -14.97
N GLU A 112 3.60 3.41 -13.82
CA GLU A 112 2.57 3.87 -12.89
C GLU A 112 3.12 5.00 -12.04
N VAL A 113 2.42 6.13 -11.99
CA VAL A 113 2.72 7.21 -11.05
C VAL A 113 1.51 7.43 -10.17
N THR A 114 1.59 6.95 -8.93
CA THR A 114 0.53 7.07 -7.92
C THR A 114 0.80 8.23 -6.97
N LEU A 115 -0.24 9.00 -6.64
CA LEU A 115 -0.20 9.99 -5.58
C LEU A 115 -1.35 9.77 -4.58
N GLU A 116 -1.03 9.67 -3.29
CA GLU A 116 -2.04 9.67 -2.23
C GLU A 116 -2.61 11.07 -1.98
N ALA A 117 -3.92 11.15 -1.82
CA ALA A 117 -4.62 12.40 -1.62
C ALA A 117 -5.75 12.28 -0.59
N ASN A 118 -6.00 13.39 0.11
CA ASN A 118 -7.23 13.55 0.89
C ASN A 118 -8.29 14.26 0.04
N PRO A 119 -9.58 13.96 0.22
CA PRO A 119 -10.64 14.50 -0.64
C PRO A 119 -11.04 15.94 -0.34
N SER A 120 -10.19 16.73 0.33
CA SER A 120 -10.51 18.13 0.64
C SER A 120 -10.60 18.99 -0.63
N SER A 121 -11.39 20.06 -0.57
CA SER A 121 -11.61 20.97 -1.72
C SER A 121 -10.32 21.60 -2.25
N VAL A 122 -9.36 21.88 -1.37
CA VAL A 122 -8.07 22.48 -1.75
C VAL A 122 -7.24 21.48 -2.54
N GLU A 123 -7.07 20.26 -2.02
CA GLU A 123 -6.34 19.19 -2.71
C GLU A 123 -6.99 18.79 -4.03
N ALA A 124 -8.32 18.69 -4.08
CA ALA A 124 -9.07 18.36 -5.29
C ALA A 124 -8.82 19.38 -6.43
N SER A 125 -8.73 20.68 -6.11
CA SER A 125 -8.44 21.72 -7.10
C SER A 125 -7.08 21.55 -7.81
N ARG A 126 -6.15 20.78 -7.23
CA ARG A 126 -4.80 20.54 -7.76
C ARG A 126 -4.70 19.30 -8.64
N PHE A 127 -5.74 18.47 -8.73
CA PHE A 127 -5.70 17.19 -9.47
C PHE A 127 -5.26 17.35 -10.93
N ARG A 128 -5.78 18.37 -11.63
CA ARG A 128 -5.37 18.65 -13.01
C ARG A 128 -3.88 19.00 -13.13
N GLY A 129 -3.36 19.71 -12.13
CA GLY A 129 -1.93 20.01 -12.05
C GLY A 129 -1.09 18.76 -11.83
N TYR A 130 -1.49 17.86 -10.92
CA TYR A 130 -0.80 16.58 -10.72
C TYR A 130 -0.83 15.71 -11.97
N ARG A 131 -1.97 15.66 -12.66
CA ARG A 131 -2.08 14.97 -13.95
C ARG A 131 -1.13 15.54 -14.99
N ALA A 132 -1.05 16.87 -15.09
CA ALA A 132 -0.13 17.54 -16.00
C ALA A 132 1.35 17.27 -15.65
N ALA A 133 1.67 17.12 -14.36
CA ALA A 133 3.01 16.77 -13.88
C ALA A 133 3.40 15.31 -14.18
N GLY A 134 2.45 14.43 -14.50
CA GLY A 134 2.70 13.03 -14.86
C GLY A 134 2.01 11.99 -13.98
N VAL A 135 1.26 12.40 -12.94
CA VAL A 135 0.49 11.47 -12.10
C VAL A 135 -0.62 10.82 -12.92
N ASN A 136 -0.67 9.50 -12.90
CA ASN A 136 -1.64 8.70 -13.66
C ASN A 136 -2.41 7.69 -12.81
N ARG A 137 -2.30 7.77 -11.49
CA ARG A 137 -3.15 7.09 -10.51
C ARG A 137 -3.24 7.95 -9.26
N VAL A 138 -4.43 8.02 -8.65
CA VAL A 138 -4.62 8.68 -7.35
C VAL A 138 -5.26 7.70 -6.37
N SER A 139 -4.85 7.73 -5.11
CA SER A 139 -5.53 7.02 -4.00
C SER A 139 -6.16 8.04 -3.07
N LEU A 140 -7.47 8.02 -2.90
CA LEU A 140 -8.20 8.96 -2.05
C LEU A 140 -8.52 8.38 -0.69
N GLY A 141 -8.03 9.00 0.38
CA GLY A 141 -8.37 8.59 1.74
C GLY A 141 -9.80 9.03 2.15
N VAL A 142 -10.84 8.29 1.75
CA VAL A 142 -12.24 8.62 2.05
C VAL A 142 -12.64 8.16 3.46
N GLN A 143 -12.20 6.96 3.84
CA GLN A 143 -12.32 6.31 5.15
C GLN A 143 -13.74 5.88 5.55
N ALA A 144 -14.77 6.68 5.27
CA ALA A 144 -16.18 6.33 5.48
C ALA A 144 -17.12 7.11 4.54
N LEU A 145 -18.30 6.57 4.27
CA LEU A 145 -19.38 7.23 3.50
C LEU A 145 -20.54 7.69 4.40
N ASN A 146 -20.23 8.00 5.67
CA ASN A 146 -21.12 8.66 6.62
C ASN A 146 -20.37 9.68 7.50
N ASP A 147 -20.98 10.83 7.78
CA ASP A 147 -20.29 11.93 8.47
C ASP A 147 -20.01 11.65 9.95
N ALA A 148 -20.78 10.76 10.58
CA ALA A 148 -20.58 10.43 11.99
C ALA A 148 -19.23 9.73 12.19
N ASP A 149 -18.92 8.77 11.34
CA ASP A 149 -17.64 8.06 11.38
C ASP A 149 -16.48 8.90 10.90
N LEU A 150 -16.67 9.73 9.85
CA LEU A 150 -15.65 10.69 9.42
C LEU A 150 -15.20 11.61 10.57
N ARG A 151 -16.14 12.13 11.37
CA ARG A 151 -15.82 12.94 12.55
C ARG A 151 -15.07 12.14 13.62
N ARG A 152 -15.47 10.90 13.89
CA ARG A 152 -14.78 10.01 14.86
C ARG A 152 -13.35 9.71 14.42
N LEU A 153 -13.15 9.50 13.12
CA LEU A 153 -11.86 9.28 12.48
C LEU A 153 -11.04 10.57 12.31
N GLY A 154 -11.53 11.71 12.81
CA GLY A 154 -10.82 13.00 12.76
C GLY A 154 -10.60 13.54 11.34
N ARG A 155 -11.47 13.18 10.39
CA ARG A 155 -11.39 13.64 8.99
C ARG A 155 -11.86 15.10 8.89
N LEU A 156 -11.20 15.87 8.03
CA LEU A 156 -11.48 17.30 7.79
C LEU A 156 -12.50 17.54 6.66
N HIS A 157 -13.15 16.48 6.18
CA HIS A 157 -14.13 16.53 5.11
C HIS A 157 -15.39 15.76 5.52
N ASP A 158 -16.48 16.05 4.84
CA ASP A 158 -17.75 15.32 4.90
C ASP A 158 -17.92 14.43 3.67
N VAL A 159 -18.99 13.63 3.67
CA VAL A 159 -19.31 12.71 2.56
C VAL A 159 -19.54 13.48 1.26
N GLU A 160 -20.20 14.65 1.29
CA GLU A 160 -20.46 15.44 0.08
C GLU A 160 -19.15 15.86 -0.60
N THR A 161 -18.19 16.34 0.20
CA THR A 161 -16.86 16.72 -0.27
C THR A 161 -16.09 15.50 -0.79
N ALA A 162 -16.18 14.35 -0.12
CA ALA A 162 -15.60 13.09 -0.59
C ALA A 162 -16.14 12.67 -1.97
N LEU A 163 -17.45 12.69 -2.17
CA LEU A 163 -18.07 12.32 -3.44
C LEU A 163 -17.69 13.26 -4.59
N LYS A 164 -17.59 14.57 -4.32
CA LYS A 164 -17.11 15.55 -5.30
C LYS A 164 -15.65 15.27 -5.69
N ALA A 165 -14.79 14.96 -4.72
CA ALA A 165 -13.39 14.63 -4.98
C ALA A 165 -13.24 13.33 -5.80
N ILE A 166 -14.02 12.29 -5.48
CA ILE A 166 -14.06 11.04 -6.27
C ILE A 166 -14.45 11.33 -7.72
N THR A 167 -15.50 12.13 -7.93
CA THR A 167 -15.99 12.51 -9.27
C THR A 167 -14.89 13.23 -10.05
N LEU A 168 -14.28 14.26 -9.45
CA LEU A 168 -13.23 15.02 -10.10
C LEU A 168 -11.98 14.17 -10.39
N ALA A 169 -11.62 13.27 -9.46
CA ALA A 169 -10.50 12.36 -9.65
C ALA A 169 -10.76 11.41 -10.83
N ARG A 170 -11.98 10.88 -10.97
CA ARG A 170 -12.38 10.04 -12.10
C ARG A 170 -12.32 10.78 -13.44
N GLU A 171 -12.71 12.06 -13.47
CA GLU A 171 -12.62 12.88 -14.68
C GLU A 171 -11.17 13.22 -15.06
N THR A 172 -10.25 13.22 -14.08
CA THR A 172 -8.88 13.72 -14.25
C THR A 172 -7.86 12.61 -14.45
N PHE A 173 -7.98 11.51 -13.71
CA PHE A 173 -7.03 10.41 -13.71
C PHE A 173 -7.61 9.18 -14.41
N PRO A 174 -6.77 8.39 -15.10
CA PRO A 174 -7.23 7.21 -15.82
C PRO A 174 -7.48 6.04 -14.85
N ARG A 175 -6.89 6.09 -13.65
CA ARG A 175 -6.97 5.09 -12.59
C ARG A 175 -7.17 5.81 -11.26
N LEU A 176 -8.08 5.28 -10.47
CA LEU A 176 -8.44 5.82 -9.16
C LEU A 176 -8.64 4.65 -8.20
N SER A 177 -8.08 4.80 -7.00
CA SER A 177 -8.46 4.06 -5.81
C SER A 177 -9.04 5.01 -4.79
N PHE A 178 -9.89 4.52 -3.91
CA PHE A 178 -10.13 5.20 -2.65
C PHE A 178 -10.23 4.21 -1.50
N ASP A 179 -9.93 4.73 -0.33
CA ASP A 179 -9.69 3.93 0.85
C ASP A 179 -10.89 4.04 1.78
N LEU A 180 -11.30 2.93 2.39
CA LEU A 180 -12.28 2.87 3.45
C LEU A 180 -11.72 2.10 4.65
N ILE A 181 -12.17 2.48 5.84
CA ILE A 181 -11.82 1.79 7.07
C ILE A 181 -13.08 1.10 7.62
N TYR A 182 -13.04 -0.22 7.75
CA TYR A 182 -14.11 -1.02 8.37
C TYR A 182 -13.72 -1.48 9.78
N ALA A 183 -14.59 -2.26 10.43
CA ALA A 183 -14.47 -2.62 11.85
C ALA A 183 -14.42 -1.39 12.77
N ARG A 184 -15.21 -0.36 12.44
CA ARG A 184 -15.33 0.86 13.22
C ARG A 184 -16.20 0.63 14.48
N PRO A 185 -16.12 1.49 15.51
CA PRO A 185 -16.92 1.34 16.71
C PRO A 185 -18.42 1.22 16.44
N ASN A 186 -19.03 0.14 16.95
CA ASN A 186 -20.45 -0.21 16.77
C ASN A 186 -20.88 -0.49 15.32
N GLN A 187 -19.94 -0.71 14.39
CA GLN A 187 -20.28 -1.04 13.01
C GLN A 187 -20.80 -2.48 12.92
N THR A 188 -21.99 -2.65 12.36
CA THR A 188 -22.56 -3.98 12.08
C THR A 188 -22.20 -4.45 10.67
N VAL A 189 -22.29 -5.77 10.43
CA VAL A 189 -22.08 -6.37 9.10
C VAL A 189 -23.04 -5.79 8.07
N ALA A 190 -24.32 -5.61 8.41
CA ALA A 190 -25.32 -5.06 7.49
C ALA A 190 -25.06 -3.59 7.13
N GLU A 191 -24.62 -2.77 8.08
CA GLU A 191 -24.23 -1.38 7.79
C GLU A 191 -22.98 -1.33 6.90
N TRP A 192 -22.01 -2.20 7.15
CA TRP A 192 -20.81 -2.28 6.33
C TRP A 192 -21.12 -2.78 4.92
N GLU A 193 -21.95 -3.80 4.76
CA GLU A 193 -22.39 -4.32 3.46
C GLU A 193 -23.09 -3.24 2.62
N ALA A 194 -23.97 -2.44 3.24
CA ALA A 194 -24.65 -1.34 2.57
C ALA A 194 -23.69 -0.21 2.16
N GLU A 195 -22.75 0.15 3.05
CA GLU A 195 -21.72 1.16 2.77
C GLU A 195 -20.76 0.72 1.66
N LEU A 196 -20.25 -0.52 1.75
CA LEU A 196 -19.36 -1.12 0.77
C LEU A 196 -20.05 -1.30 -0.58
N SER A 197 -21.34 -1.65 -0.62
CA SER A 197 -22.11 -1.70 -1.86
C SER A 197 -22.12 -0.35 -2.59
N ARG A 198 -22.39 0.75 -1.86
CA ARG A 198 -22.29 2.12 -2.42
C ARG A 198 -20.87 2.45 -2.84
N ALA A 199 -19.85 2.04 -2.07
CA ALA A 199 -18.47 2.27 -2.41
C ALA A 199 -18.07 1.57 -3.71
N ILE A 200 -18.48 0.31 -3.90
CA ILE A 200 -18.25 -0.45 -5.13
C ILE A 200 -18.92 0.22 -6.33
N ASP A 201 -20.11 0.80 -6.17
CA ASP A 201 -20.78 1.55 -7.26
C ASP A 201 -20.02 2.83 -7.65
N LEU A 202 -19.26 3.42 -6.72
CA LEU A 202 -18.42 4.59 -6.93
C LEU A 202 -17.01 4.24 -7.41
N ALA A 203 -16.53 3.05 -7.03
CA ALA A 203 -15.26 2.51 -7.46
C ALA A 203 -15.38 2.13 -8.93
N ALA A 204 -14.42 2.57 -9.76
CA ALA A 204 -14.36 2.04 -11.12
C ALA A 204 -13.31 0.94 -11.25
N ASP A 205 -12.13 1.13 -10.67
CA ASP A 205 -11.00 0.22 -10.93
C ASP A 205 -10.48 -0.46 -9.67
N HIS A 206 -10.48 0.23 -8.53
CA HIS A 206 -9.76 -0.20 -7.34
C HIS A 206 -10.35 0.37 -6.04
N LEU A 207 -10.32 -0.43 -4.96
CA LEU A 207 -10.65 -0.05 -3.59
C LEU A 207 -9.56 -0.53 -2.63
N SER A 208 -9.32 0.25 -1.58
CA SER A 208 -8.47 -0.14 -0.47
C SER A 208 -9.31 -0.20 0.80
N LEU A 209 -9.53 -1.38 1.35
CA LEU A 209 -10.43 -1.66 2.47
C LEU A 209 -9.59 -2.14 3.67
N TYR A 210 -9.35 -1.22 4.60
CA TYR A 210 -8.52 -1.46 5.78
C TYR A 210 -9.37 -1.75 7.01
N GLN A 211 -8.96 -2.74 7.81
CA GLN A 211 -9.51 -2.89 9.15
C GLN A 211 -9.02 -1.73 10.03
N LEU A 212 -9.88 -1.19 10.89
CA LEU A 212 -9.44 -0.27 11.94
C LEU A 212 -8.58 -1.02 12.97
N THR A 213 -7.26 -0.89 12.87
CA THR A 213 -6.32 -1.38 13.87
C THR A 213 -5.97 -0.28 14.87
N ILE A 214 -5.76 -0.67 16.13
CA ILE A 214 -5.47 0.25 17.23
C ILE A 214 -3.99 0.15 17.60
N GLU A 215 -3.20 1.08 17.07
CA GLU A 215 -1.74 1.04 17.17
C GLU A 215 -1.20 1.80 18.39
N MET A 216 -0.17 1.23 19.01
CA MET A 216 0.50 1.85 20.16
C MET A 216 1.04 3.25 19.80
N GLY A 217 0.90 4.21 20.72
CA GLY A 217 1.34 5.58 20.50
C GLY A 217 0.33 6.47 19.77
N THR A 218 -0.86 5.95 19.46
CA THR A 218 -1.96 6.73 18.88
C THR A 218 -2.96 7.22 19.94
N PRO A 219 -3.68 8.34 19.72
CA PRO A 219 -4.80 8.73 20.58
C PRO A 219 -5.87 7.65 20.74
N PHE A 220 -6.16 6.86 19.70
CA PHE A 220 -7.11 5.75 19.77
C PHE A 220 -6.64 4.63 20.71
N PHE A 221 -5.33 4.36 20.78
CA PHE A 221 -4.80 3.39 21.74
C PHE A 221 -5.05 3.83 23.19
N GLU A 222 -4.82 5.10 23.51
CA GLU A 222 -5.12 5.62 24.86
C GLU A 222 -6.62 5.55 25.19
N LEU A 223 -7.49 5.82 24.22
CA LEU A 223 -8.94 5.67 24.40
C LEU A 223 -9.37 4.21 24.59
N ARG A 224 -8.79 3.27 23.82
CA ARG A 224 -9.05 1.84 23.93
C ARG A 224 -8.59 1.32 25.30
N LYS A 225 -7.36 1.65 25.70
CA LYS A 225 -6.79 1.30 27.01
C LYS A 225 -7.64 1.84 28.17
N ALA A 226 -8.24 3.01 28.01
CA ALA A 226 -9.15 3.60 29.00
C ALA A 226 -10.60 3.07 28.94
N GLY A 227 -10.91 2.09 28.08
CA GLY A 227 -12.25 1.53 27.91
C GLY A 227 -13.26 2.49 27.23
N LYS A 228 -12.78 3.56 26.60
CA LYS A 228 -13.61 4.60 25.95
C LYS A 228 -13.79 4.40 24.45
N LEU A 229 -12.98 3.54 23.84
CA LEU A 229 -13.10 3.12 22.45
C LEU A 229 -13.35 1.62 22.39
N ILE A 230 -14.55 1.25 21.94
CA ILE A 230 -14.94 -0.15 21.75
C ILE A 230 -14.93 -0.43 20.25
N VAL A 231 -13.95 -1.21 19.80
CA VAL A 231 -13.90 -1.79 18.44
C VAL A 231 -14.45 -3.22 18.46
N PRO A 232 -14.90 -3.75 17.31
CA PRO A 232 -15.25 -5.16 17.14
C PRO A 232 -14.21 -6.11 17.75
N ASP A 233 -14.66 -7.23 18.27
CA ASP A 233 -13.78 -8.33 18.66
C ASP A 233 -13.31 -9.13 17.44
N GLY A 234 -12.54 -10.20 17.67
CA GLY A 234 -12.00 -11.02 16.59
C GLY A 234 -13.07 -11.72 15.76
N GLU A 235 -14.17 -12.16 16.38
CA GLU A 235 -15.26 -12.86 15.70
C GLU A 235 -16.00 -11.90 14.76
N LEU A 236 -16.45 -10.75 15.25
CA LEU A 236 -17.12 -9.75 14.41
C LEU A 236 -16.17 -9.15 13.34
N SER A 237 -14.87 -9.00 13.66
CA SER A 237 -13.89 -8.53 12.66
C SER A 237 -13.70 -9.54 11.53
N ALA A 238 -13.70 -10.84 11.84
CA ALA A 238 -13.63 -11.91 10.85
C ALA A 238 -14.90 -11.92 9.97
N GLU A 239 -16.10 -11.81 10.56
CA GLU A 239 -17.35 -11.71 9.79
C GLU A 239 -17.35 -10.52 8.83
N LEU A 240 -16.89 -9.35 9.29
CA LEU A 240 -16.77 -8.16 8.45
C LEU A 240 -15.76 -8.35 7.31
N TYR A 241 -14.62 -8.99 7.59
CA TYR A 241 -13.61 -9.32 6.57
C TYR A 241 -14.16 -10.30 5.54
N GLU A 242 -14.73 -11.42 5.95
CA GLU A 242 -15.29 -12.44 5.06
C GLU A 242 -16.40 -11.87 4.18
N MET A 243 -17.30 -11.06 4.74
CA MET A 243 -18.34 -10.36 3.98
C MET A 243 -17.70 -9.41 2.94
N THR A 244 -16.64 -8.67 3.33
CA THR A 244 -15.89 -7.79 2.43
C THR A 244 -15.34 -8.57 1.24
N GLN A 245 -14.68 -9.71 1.50
CA GLN A 245 -14.10 -10.57 0.48
C GLN A 245 -15.17 -11.12 -0.46
N ALA A 246 -16.29 -11.62 0.08
CA ALA A 246 -17.38 -12.19 -0.70
C ALA A 246 -18.07 -11.13 -1.59
N LEU A 247 -18.40 -9.97 -1.02
CA LEU A 247 -19.10 -8.92 -1.75
C LEU A 247 -18.24 -8.34 -2.88
N THR A 248 -16.99 -7.96 -2.59
CA THR A 248 -16.08 -7.40 -3.60
C THR A 248 -15.81 -8.39 -4.75
N ALA A 249 -15.56 -9.67 -4.44
CA ALA A 249 -15.39 -10.71 -5.44
C ALA A 249 -16.65 -10.90 -6.32
N SER A 250 -17.84 -10.93 -5.72
CA SER A 250 -19.11 -11.08 -6.44
C SER A 250 -19.40 -9.91 -7.39
N ARG A 251 -18.83 -8.74 -7.11
CA ARG A 251 -18.98 -7.50 -7.88
C ARG A 251 -17.83 -7.25 -8.86
N GLY A 252 -16.91 -8.19 -9.03
CA GLY A 252 -15.82 -8.10 -9.99
C GLY A 252 -14.60 -7.30 -9.52
N LEU A 253 -14.48 -7.06 -8.22
CA LEU A 253 -13.32 -6.45 -7.56
C LEU A 253 -12.66 -7.47 -6.62
N PRO A 254 -12.10 -8.59 -7.11
CA PRO A 254 -11.43 -9.55 -6.23
C PRO A 254 -10.25 -8.90 -5.48
N ALA A 255 -9.92 -9.45 -4.32
CA ALA A 255 -8.72 -9.07 -3.57
C ALA A 255 -7.48 -9.63 -4.25
N TYR A 256 -6.50 -8.77 -4.59
CA TYR A 256 -5.18 -9.24 -5.03
C TYR A 256 -4.23 -9.43 -3.86
N GLU A 257 -4.47 -8.74 -2.75
CA GLU A 257 -3.80 -8.88 -1.45
C GLU A 257 -4.77 -8.54 -0.29
N ILE A 258 -4.30 -8.46 0.96
CA ILE A 258 -5.12 -8.38 2.18
C ILE A 258 -6.16 -7.24 2.18
N SER A 259 -5.75 -6.02 1.81
CA SER A 259 -6.58 -4.82 1.96
C SER A 259 -6.98 -4.18 0.62
N ASN A 260 -6.56 -4.71 -0.53
CA ASN A 260 -6.71 -4.05 -1.81
C ASN A 260 -7.42 -4.97 -2.81
N HIS A 261 -8.44 -4.39 -3.43
CA HIS A 261 -9.40 -5.04 -4.30
C HIS A 261 -9.43 -4.28 -5.62
N ALA A 262 -9.29 -4.98 -6.73
CA ALA A 262 -9.17 -4.34 -8.02
C ALA A 262 -9.83 -5.17 -9.12
N VAL A 263 -10.30 -4.49 -10.17
CA VAL A 263 -10.57 -5.18 -11.42
C VAL A 263 -9.24 -5.71 -11.94
N PRO A 264 -9.19 -6.93 -12.52
CA PRO A 264 -7.94 -7.47 -13.05
C PRO A 264 -7.26 -6.52 -14.04
N GLY A 265 -5.99 -6.19 -13.81
CA GLY A 265 -5.21 -5.21 -14.56
C GLY A 265 -5.16 -3.81 -13.94
N ALA A 266 -5.96 -3.52 -12.91
CA ALA A 266 -5.97 -2.24 -12.21
C ALA A 266 -5.26 -2.27 -10.84
N GLU A 267 -4.60 -3.37 -10.49
CA GLU A 267 -3.83 -3.49 -9.26
C GLU A 267 -2.78 -2.37 -9.14
N SER A 268 -2.51 -1.91 -7.92
CA SER A 268 -1.37 -1.02 -7.68
C SER A 268 -0.07 -1.74 -8.03
N ARG A 269 0.57 -1.31 -9.14
CA ARG A 269 1.85 -1.89 -9.58
C ARG A 269 2.92 -1.67 -8.53
N HIS A 270 2.90 -0.52 -7.86
CA HIS A 270 3.86 -0.24 -6.79
C HIS A 270 3.68 -1.19 -5.59
N ASN A 271 2.43 -1.39 -5.11
CA ASN A 271 2.17 -2.33 -4.02
C ASN A 271 2.58 -3.75 -4.41
N LEU A 272 2.29 -4.17 -5.65
CA LEU A 272 2.71 -5.47 -6.14
C LEU A 272 4.23 -5.61 -6.22
N THR A 273 4.97 -4.56 -6.57
CA THR A 273 6.45 -4.58 -6.50
C THR A 273 6.92 -4.89 -5.07
N TYR A 274 6.33 -4.26 -4.05
CA TYR A 274 6.64 -4.59 -2.64
C TYR A 274 6.29 -6.01 -2.27
N TRP A 275 5.03 -6.41 -2.48
CA TRP A 275 4.51 -7.70 -2.04
C TRP A 275 5.18 -8.87 -2.75
N ARG A 276 5.58 -8.69 -4.01
CA ARG A 276 6.38 -9.67 -4.77
C ARG A 276 7.87 -9.60 -4.42
N TYR A 277 8.24 -8.90 -3.35
CA TYR A 277 9.59 -8.76 -2.88
C TYR A 277 10.55 -8.20 -3.95
N GLY A 278 10.09 -7.22 -4.71
CA GLY A 278 10.88 -6.45 -5.67
C GLY A 278 11.86 -5.49 -4.99
N TYR A 279 12.65 -4.80 -5.81
CA TYR A 279 13.54 -3.74 -5.34
C TYR A 279 12.86 -2.38 -5.51
N TYR A 280 13.16 -1.46 -4.62
CA TYR A 280 12.66 -0.11 -4.68
C TYR A 280 13.56 0.86 -3.92
N ALA A 281 13.73 2.06 -4.49
CA ALA A 281 14.33 3.17 -3.78
C ALA A 281 13.26 3.85 -2.93
N GLY A 282 13.55 4.06 -1.64
CA GLY A 282 12.77 4.93 -0.77
C GLY A 282 13.52 6.23 -0.53
N VAL A 283 12.86 7.36 -0.75
CA VAL A 283 13.42 8.69 -0.49
C VAL A 283 12.45 9.53 0.34
N GLY A 284 13.00 10.43 1.14
CA GLY A 284 12.26 11.28 2.06
C GLY A 284 12.33 10.84 3.52
N PRO A 285 11.79 11.67 4.44
CA PRO A 285 11.86 11.41 5.87
C PRO A 285 11.14 10.12 6.26
N GLY A 286 11.82 9.18 6.90
CA GLY A 286 11.24 7.89 7.31
C GLY A 286 10.90 6.95 6.15
N ALA A 287 11.34 7.25 4.94
CA ALA A 287 11.23 6.31 3.83
C ALA A 287 12.09 5.08 4.07
N HIS A 288 11.57 3.92 3.71
CA HIS A 288 12.34 2.69 3.64
C HIS A 288 12.64 2.34 2.18
N GLY A 289 13.77 1.70 1.93
CA GLY A 289 14.18 1.21 0.61
C GLY A 289 14.70 -0.22 0.69
N ARG A 290 14.47 -1.00 -0.37
CA ARG A 290 15.14 -2.29 -0.59
C ARG A 290 15.90 -2.21 -1.90
N LEU A 291 17.20 -1.96 -1.82
CA LEU A 291 18.08 -1.87 -3.00
C LEU A 291 18.83 -3.18 -3.22
N LYS A 292 19.20 -3.44 -4.47
CA LYS A 292 20.03 -4.60 -4.81
C LYS A 292 21.46 -4.38 -4.32
N GLY A 293 22.01 -5.35 -3.60
CA GLY A 293 23.42 -5.41 -3.22
C GLY A 293 24.23 -6.33 -4.13
N ASP A 294 25.49 -6.53 -3.79
CA ASP A 294 26.38 -7.44 -4.52
C ASP A 294 25.98 -8.90 -4.32
N SER A 295 26.36 -9.79 -5.24
CA SER A 295 26.22 -11.26 -5.10
C SER A 295 24.83 -11.79 -4.73
N GLY A 296 23.76 -11.02 -4.97
CA GLY A 296 22.38 -11.41 -4.64
C GLY A 296 21.88 -10.96 -3.27
N TYR A 297 22.72 -10.24 -2.50
CA TYR A 297 22.31 -9.59 -1.27
C TYR A 297 21.40 -8.39 -1.52
N ARG A 298 20.73 -7.92 -0.47
CA ARG A 298 19.78 -6.80 -0.51
C ARG A 298 20.11 -5.83 0.60
N HIS A 299 20.08 -4.54 0.30
CA HIS A 299 20.20 -3.49 1.29
C HIS A 299 18.82 -3.04 1.77
N ALA A 300 18.56 -3.19 3.07
CA ALA A 300 17.45 -2.57 3.77
C ALA A 300 17.88 -1.20 4.30
N ILE A 301 17.27 -0.15 3.77
CA ILE A 301 17.59 1.24 4.11
C ILE A 301 16.40 1.83 4.87
N ALA A 302 16.67 2.55 5.95
CA ALA A 302 15.68 3.36 6.64
C ALA A 302 16.20 4.79 6.82
N ASN A 303 15.40 5.77 6.38
CA ASN A 303 15.71 7.18 6.49
C ASN A 303 15.29 7.78 7.85
N GLU A 304 15.93 8.89 8.22
CA GLU A 304 15.57 9.70 9.37
C GLU A 304 14.08 10.11 9.34
N PRO A 305 13.26 9.75 10.34
CA PRO A 305 11.83 10.01 10.31
C PRO A 305 11.47 11.49 10.52
N LEU A 306 12.29 12.27 11.23
CA LEU A 306 12.03 13.68 11.50
C LEU A 306 12.35 14.55 10.27
N PRO A 307 11.36 15.24 9.66
CA PRO A 307 11.52 15.89 8.36
C PRO A 307 12.64 16.93 8.31
N GLU A 308 12.79 17.74 9.37
CA GLU A 308 13.81 18.79 9.41
C GLU A 308 15.20 18.25 9.74
N THR A 309 15.29 17.11 10.43
CA THR A 309 16.56 16.42 10.66
C THR A 309 17.01 15.79 9.34
N TRP A 310 16.15 14.98 8.71
CA TRP A 310 16.40 14.39 7.38
C TRP A 310 16.85 15.45 6.37
N LEU A 311 16.19 16.61 6.35
CA LEU A 311 16.54 17.70 5.44
C LEU A 311 17.98 18.20 5.65
N LYS A 312 18.39 18.40 6.91
CA LYS A 312 19.78 18.80 7.24
C LYS A 312 20.80 17.72 6.88
N MET A 313 20.44 16.45 7.06
CA MET A 313 21.30 15.32 6.71
C MET A 313 21.56 15.31 5.20
N VAL A 314 20.51 15.38 4.39
CA VAL A 314 20.62 15.38 2.93
C VAL A 314 21.37 16.62 2.42
N GLU A 315 21.17 17.79 3.02
CA GLU A 315 21.92 19.00 2.64
C GLU A 315 23.43 18.88 2.94
N SER A 316 23.79 18.14 3.98
CA SER A 316 25.18 18.00 4.44
C SER A 316 25.91 16.83 3.79
N TRP A 317 25.20 15.74 3.52
CA TRP A 317 25.77 14.43 3.19
C TRP A 317 25.15 13.78 1.96
N ASP A 318 24.20 14.46 1.29
CA ASP A 318 23.43 13.95 0.14
C ASP A 318 22.66 12.65 0.43
N SER A 319 22.49 12.28 1.71
CA SER A 319 21.76 11.09 2.17
C SER A 319 21.03 11.35 3.49
N GLY A 320 19.79 10.85 3.59
CA GLY A 320 18.99 10.84 4.81
C GLY A 320 18.96 9.50 5.53
N ALA A 321 19.75 8.51 5.09
CA ALA A 321 19.77 7.17 5.65
C ALA A 321 20.31 7.17 7.09
N LEU A 322 19.53 6.59 8.02
CA LEU A 322 19.99 6.27 9.37
C LEU A 322 20.58 4.87 9.43
N THR A 323 19.95 3.92 8.74
CA THR A 323 20.43 2.54 8.64
C THR A 323 20.53 2.11 7.18
N ASP A 324 21.51 1.26 6.91
CA ASP A 324 21.77 0.61 5.63
C ASP A 324 22.33 -0.77 5.93
N GLU A 325 21.44 -1.74 6.03
CA GLU A 325 21.73 -3.10 6.48
C GLU A 325 21.72 -4.06 5.29
N GLU A 326 22.79 -4.84 5.13
CA GLU A 326 22.80 -5.94 4.15
C GLU A 326 22.06 -7.14 4.76
N LEU A 327 20.97 -7.54 4.11
CA LEU A 327 20.16 -8.68 4.53
C LEU A 327 20.78 -9.98 4.02
N SER A 328 20.97 -10.93 4.93
CA SER A 328 21.33 -12.31 4.63
C SER A 328 20.31 -12.97 3.70
N LEU A 329 20.69 -14.07 3.06
CA LEU A 329 19.77 -14.81 2.19
C LEU A 329 18.59 -15.41 2.96
N GLU A 330 18.79 -15.76 4.23
CA GLU A 330 17.75 -16.26 5.13
C GLU A 330 16.74 -15.15 5.48
N GLU A 331 17.20 -13.98 5.91
CA GLU A 331 16.32 -12.81 6.16
C GLU A 331 15.54 -12.42 4.90
N GLN A 332 16.16 -12.53 3.72
CA GLN A 332 15.47 -12.30 2.45
C GLN A 332 14.42 -13.36 2.13
N ALA A 333 14.64 -14.62 2.54
CA ALA A 333 13.66 -15.69 2.38
C ALA A 333 12.46 -15.47 3.30
N ASP A 334 12.70 -15.04 4.54
CA ASP A 334 11.68 -14.70 5.53
C ASP A 334 10.83 -13.51 5.05
N GLU A 335 11.47 -12.41 4.62
CA GLU A 335 10.74 -11.27 4.05
C GLU A 335 9.94 -11.67 2.79
N LEU A 336 10.48 -12.53 1.91
CA LEU A 336 9.75 -13.01 0.73
C LEU A 336 8.53 -13.84 1.10
N LEU A 337 8.65 -14.71 2.10
CA LEU A 337 7.54 -15.53 2.60
C LEU A 337 6.45 -14.66 3.21
N LEU A 338 6.83 -13.77 4.13
CA LEU A 338 5.94 -12.84 4.83
C LEU A 338 5.19 -11.92 3.87
N MET A 339 5.89 -11.33 2.90
CA MET A 339 5.28 -10.41 1.94
C MET A 339 4.46 -11.15 0.88
N GLY A 340 4.98 -12.25 0.35
CA GLY A 340 4.38 -12.91 -0.80
C GLY A 340 3.18 -13.78 -0.48
N LEU A 341 3.06 -14.33 0.75
CA LEU A 341 1.86 -15.06 1.16
C LEU A 341 0.64 -14.15 1.38
N ARG A 342 0.84 -12.83 1.50
CA ARG A 342 -0.26 -11.84 1.51
C ARG A 342 -0.92 -11.67 0.14
N LEU A 343 -0.29 -12.16 -0.92
CA LEU A 343 -0.85 -12.11 -2.26
C LEU A 343 -1.79 -13.30 -2.50
N SER A 344 -2.90 -13.04 -3.19
CA SER A 344 -3.84 -14.09 -3.64
C SER A 344 -3.20 -15.10 -4.62
N GLU A 345 -2.11 -14.72 -5.27
CA GLU A 345 -1.30 -15.61 -6.12
C GLU A 345 -0.22 -16.39 -5.34
N GLY A 346 0.04 -16.02 -4.07
CA GLY A 346 1.03 -16.63 -3.20
C GLY A 346 2.48 -16.54 -3.69
N ILE A 347 3.33 -17.46 -3.22
CA ILE A 347 4.78 -17.44 -3.43
C ILE A 347 5.29 -18.47 -4.42
N ASP A 348 6.37 -18.12 -5.11
CA ASP A 348 7.15 -19.05 -5.93
C ASP A 348 8.17 -19.80 -5.05
N LEU A 349 7.94 -21.09 -4.84
CA LEU A 349 8.79 -21.96 -4.02
C LEU A 349 10.20 -22.11 -4.61
N SER A 350 10.33 -22.10 -5.94
CA SER A 350 11.62 -22.17 -6.60
C SER A 350 12.45 -20.89 -6.37
N ARG A 351 11.80 -19.73 -6.26
CA ARG A 351 12.46 -18.48 -5.85
C ARG A 351 12.80 -18.48 -4.36
N TRP A 352 11.87 -18.89 -3.50
CA TRP A 352 12.10 -18.95 -2.06
C TRP A 352 13.25 -19.92 -1.72
N ARG A 353 13.28 -21.12 -2.30
CA ARG A 353 14.35 -22.12 -2.11
C ARG A 353 15.75 -21.59 -2.45
N LYS A 354 15.86 -20.75 -3.48
CA LYS A 354 17.15 -20.14 -3.86
C LYS A 354 17.68 -19.17 -2.80
N LEU A 355 16.79 -18.51 -2.05
CA LEU A 355 17.16 -17.62 -0.94
C LEU A 355 17.39 -18.45 0.33
N ALA A 356 16.41 -19.28 0.72
CA ALA A 356 16.47 -20.06 1.95
C ALA A 356 17.58 -21.13 1.96
N GLY A 357 18.01 -21.60 0.78
CA GLY A 357 18.95 -22.71 0.67
C GLY A 357 18.36 -24.08 1.06
N ARG A 358 17.05 -24.15 1.29
CA ARG A 358 16.30 -25.36 1.68
C ARG A 358 14.91 -25.40 1.05
N ASP A 359 14.28 -26.56 1.15
CA ASP A 359 12.85 -26.73 0.88
C ASP A 359 12.02 -26.29 2.09
N ILE A 360 10.75 -25.94 1.84
CA ILE A 360 9.75 -25.81 2.91
C ILE A 360 9.62 -27.17 3.59
N ASP A 361 9.49 -27.16 4.92
CA ASP A 361 9.28 -28.37 5.68
C ASP A 361 7.98 -29.06 5.26
N ARG A 362 8.09 -30.31 4.80
CA ARG A 362 6.96 -31.04 4.23
C ARG A 362 5.90 -31.40 5.26
N ALA A 363 6.28 -31.55 6.53
CA ALA A 363 5.32 -31.85 7.59
C ALA A 363 4.46 -30.62 7.90
N SER A 364 5.11 -29.45 8.04
CA SER A 364 4.45 -28.16 8.28
C SER A 364 3.52 -27.79 7.12
N GLU A 365 4.00 -27.95 5.88
CA GLU A 365 3.16 -27.74 4.70
C GLU A 365 1.96 -28.70 4.64
N ALA A 366 2.17 -30.00 4.91
CA ALA A 366 1.10 -30.99 4.87
C ALA A 366 0.06 -30.75 5.98
N ASP A 367 0.50 -30.33 7.16
CA ASP A 367 -0.38 -29.99 8.28
C ASP A 367 -1.26 -28.78 7.94
N LEU A 368 -0.66 -27.67 7.49
CA LEU A 368 -1.38 -26.47 7.07
C LEU A 368 -2.34 -26.76 5.91
N ALA A 369 -1.95 -27.59 4.95
CA ALA A 369 -2.82 -27.99 3.85
C ALA A 369 -3.98 -28.89 4.32
N THR A 370 -3.74 -29.79 5.28
CA THR A 370 -4.78 -30.65 5.88
C THR A 370 -5.83 -29.82 6.62
N HIS A 371 -5.40 -28.75 7.29
CA HIS A 371 -6.29 -27.80 7.94
C HIS A 371 -6.87 -26.75 6.97
N GLY A 372 -6.54 -26.81 5.68
CA GLY A 372 -7.07 -25.92 4.66
C GLY A 372 -6.57 -24.48 4.78
N MET A 373 -5.41 -24.24 5.42
CA MET A 373 -4.81 -22.91 5.58
C MET A 373 -4.03 -22.47 4.34
N ILE A 374 -3.41 -23.43 3.65
CA ILE A 374 -2.68 -23.18 2.41
C ILE A 374 -3.09 -24.19 1.34
N GLU A 375 -2.80 -23.86 0.09
CA GLU A 375 -2.92 -24.78 -1.03
C GLU A 375 -1.74 -24.65 -2.00
N ARG A 376 -1.39 -25.76 -2.65
CA ARG A 376 -0.40 -25.80 -3.74
C ARG A 376 -1.06 -25.51 -5.08
N LEU A 377 -0.55 -24.52 -5.80
CA LEU A 377 -0.92 -24.21 -7.17
C LEU A 377 0.12 -24.80 -8.14
N GLY A 378 0.06 -26.11 -8.33
CA GLY A 378 1.07 -26.85 -9.09
C GLY A 378 2.34 -27.15 -8.29
N PRO A 379 3.47 -27.47 -8.95
CA PRO A 379 4.66 -27.97 -8.26
C PRO A 379 5.44 -26.90 -7.48
N ASP A 380 5.40 -25.65 -7.93
CA ASP A 380 6.34 -24.59 -7.50
C ASP A 380 5.66 -23.40 -6.81
N ARG A 381 4.40 -23.53 -6.39
CA ARG A 381 3.66 -22.39 -5.82
C ARG A 381 2.74 -22.80 -4.69
N ILE A 382 2.76 -22.03 -3.61
CA ILE A 382 1.79 -22.12 -2.52
C ILE A 382 1.14 -20.75 -2.30
N ARG A 383 -0.09 -20.75 -1.82
CA ARG A 383 -0.77 -19.55 -1.34
C ARG A 383 -1.57 -19.86 -0.08
N ALA A 384 -1.89 -18.82 0.69
CA ALA A 384 -2.93 -18.92 1.72
C ALA A 384 -4.31 -19.08 1.08
N THR A 385 -5.14 -19.94 1.65
CA THR A 385 -6.57 -20.02 1.33
C THR A 385 -7.32 -18.86 1.98
N PRO A 386 -8.62 -18.65 1.70
CA PRO A 386 -9.41 -17.66 2.44
C PRO A 386 -9.38 -17.87 3.97
N ALA A 387 -9.37 -19.12 4.44
CA ALA A 387 -9.24 -19.43 5.87
C ALA A 387 -7.83 -19.10 6.40
N GLY A 388 -6.78 -19.43 5.65
CA GLY A 388 -5.40 -19.09 6.03
C GLY A 388 -5.13 -17.59 6.07
N MET A 389 -5.79 -16.80 5.21
CA MET A 389 -5.65 -15.34 5.19
C MET A 389 -6.09 -14.67 6.51
N LEU A 390 -7.09 -15.23 7.21
CA LEU A 390 -7.55 -14.73 8.50
C LEU A 390 -6.50 -14.85 9.61
N VAL A 391 -5.60 -15.83 9.49
CA VAL A 391 -4.57 -16.18 10.47
C VAL A 391 -3.17 -16.17 9.86
N LEU A 392 -2.98 -15.32 8.85
CA LEU A 392 -1.82 -15.38 7.96
C LEU A 392 -0.48 -15.27 8.68
N ASP A 393 -0.40 -14.47 9.74
CA ASP A 393 0.82 -14.31 10.52
C ASP A 393 1.27 -15.63 11.16
N ALA A 394 0.32 -16.46 11.61
CA ALA A 394 0.61 -17.80 12.14
C ALA A 394 1.02 -18.76 11.01
N VAL A 395 0.33 -18.70 9.86
CA VAL A 395 0.67 -19.51 8.67
C VAL A 395 2.09 -19.21 8.18
N VAL A 396 2.50 -17.95 8.15
CA VAL A 396 3.86 -17.54 7.79
C VAL A 396 4.86 -18.08 8.80
N ALA A 397 4.58 -17.95 10.11
CA ALA A 397 5.48 -18.41 11.16
C ALA A 397 5.70 -19.93 11.14
N ASP A 398 4.67 -20.71 10.83
CA ASP A 398 4.79 -22.18 10.72
C ASP A 398 5.53 -22.63 9.45
N LEU A 399 5.57 -21.80 8.40
CA LEU A 399 6.27 -22.09 7.15
C LEU A 399 7.73 -21.60 7.13
N ALA A 400 8.07 -20.63 7.98
CA ALA A 400 9.38 -19.97 8.00
C ALA A 400 10.51 -20.97 8.28
#